data_AF-M5PPN7-F1
#
_entry.id   AF-M5PPN7-F1
#
_cell.length_a   1.000
_cell.length_b   1.000
_cell.length_c   1.000
_cell.angle_alpha   90.00
_cell.angle_beta   90.00
_cell.angle_gamma   90.00
#
_symmetry.space_group_name_H-M   'P 1'
#
loop_
_entity.id
_entity.type
_entity.pdbx_description
1 polymer ?
#
loop_
_entity_poly.entity_id
_entity_poly.type
_entity_poly.pdbx_seq_one_letter_code
_entity_poly.pdbx_strand_id
1 'polypeptide(L)' 'MCSTQRPTLKATLDNLRQPMPLREKLRLIARNFSLRFSKRQACCGHPGQPGC' A
#
# COMPACT_ATOMS: atom_id res chain seq x y z
N MET A 1 5.07 -1.10 8.86
CA MET A 1 6.31 -1.88 8.65
C MET A 1 6.55 -2.01 7.15
N CYS A 2 7.80 -2.13 6.69
CA CYS A 2 8.07 -2.35 5.26
C CYS A 2 8.58 -3.77 5.04
N SER A 3 8.10 -4.43 3.99
CA SER A 3 8.51 -5.75 3.58
C SER A 3 9.04 -5.74 2.15
N THR A 4 10.10 -6.51 1.92
CA THR A 4 10.66 -6.79 0.60
C THR A 4 9.81 -7.79 -0.18
N GLN A 5 8.87 -8.47 0.48
CA GLN A 5 7.99 -9.44 -0.14
C GLN A 5 6.91 -8.72 -0.97
N ARG A 6 6.86 -9.02 -2.27
CA ARG A 6 5.86 -8.46 -3.17
C ARG A 6 4.50 -9.06 -2.83
N PRO A 7 3.47 -8.25 -2.51
CA PRO A 7 2.12 -8.77 -2.37
C PRO A 7 1.66 -9.35 -3.71
N THR A 8 0.82 -10.38 -3.63
CA THR A 8 0.17 -10.92 -4.83
C THR A 8 -0.77 -9.87 -5.42
N LEU A 9 -1.04 -9.94 -6.72
CA LEU A 9 -1.98 -9.03 -7.39
C LEU A 9 -3.36 -9.04 -6.71
N LYS A 10 -3.78 -10.21 -6.21
CA LYS A 10 -5.01 -10.37 -5.43
C LYS A 10 -4.99 -9.54 -4.14
N ALA A 11 -3.90 -9.63 -3.36
CA ALA A 11 -3.76 -8.86 -2.13
C ALA A 11 -3.77 -7.34 -2.38
N THR A 12 -3.08 -6.85 -3.42
CA THR A 12 -3.13 -5.43 -3.78
C THR A 12 -4.54 -4.98 -4.17
N LEU A 13 -5.31 -5.84 -4.85
CA LEU A 13 -6.66 -5.52 -5.27
C LEU A 13 -7.63 -5.52 -4.07
N ASP A 14 -7.50 -6.48 -3.15
CA ASP A 14 -8.24 -6.53 -1.89
C ASP A 14 -7.96 -5.30 -1.02
N ASN A 15 -6.68 -4.90 -0.88
CA ASN A 15 -6.29 -3.69 -0.16
C ASN A 15 -6.88 -2.42 -0.81
N LEU A 16 -6.92 -2.39 -2.15
CA LEU A 16 -7.53 -1.27 -2.89
C LEU A 16 -9.06 -1.25 -2.74
N ARG A 17 -9.70 -2.39 -2.50
CA ARG A 17 -11.16 -2.51 -2.36
C ARG A 17 -11.67 -2.20 -0.95
N GLN A 18 -10.77 -1.93 -0.01
CA GLN A 18 -11.14 -1.52 1.35
C GLN A 18 -12.07 -0.29 1.34
N PRO A 19 -13.18 -0.33 2.10
CA PRO A 19 -14.13 0.77 2.20
C PRO A 19 -13.51 1.90 3.03
N MET A 20 -13.00 2.93 2.36
CA MET A 20 -12.44 4.12 3.00
C MET A 20 -12.73 5.39 2.17
N PRO A 21 -12.71 6.58 2.79
CA PRO A 21 -12.89 7.84 2.07
C PRO A 21 -11.84 8.02 0.97
N LEU A 22 -12.22 8.54 -0.21
CA LEU A 22 -11.31 8.71 -1.35
C LEU A 22 -10.06 9.54 -1.01
N ARG A 23 -10.21 10.57 -0.16
CA ARG A 23 -9.08 11.40 0.30
C ARG A 23 -8.07 10.59 1.12
N GLU A 24 -8.56 9.76 2.03
CA GLU A 24 -7.72 8.89 2.86
C GLU A 24 -7.04 7.82 2.00
N LYS A 25 -7.77 7.27 1.04
CA LYS A 25 -7.26 6.30 0.06
C LYS A 25 -6.09 6.86 -0.73
N LEU A 26 -6.25 8.04 -1.33
CA LEU A 26 -5.20 8.69 -2.11
C LEU A 26 -4.01 9.08 -1.23
N ARG A 27 -4.26 9.56 -0.01
CA ARG A 27 -3.21 9.87 0.97
C ARG A 27 -2.36 8.64 1.30
N LEU A 28 -3.01 7.51 1.57
CA LEU A 28 -2.34 6.25 1.89
C LEU A 28 -1.58 5.70 0.67
N ILE A 29 -2.19 5.71 -0.51
CA ILE A 29 -1.51 5.30 -1.75
C ILE A 29 -0.26 6.12 -1.96
N ALA A 30 -0.36 7.46 -1.96
CA ALA A 30 0.76 8.34 -2.18
C ALA A 30 1.86 8.13 -1.14
N ARG A 31 1.51 8.09 0.15
CA ARG A 31 2.46 7.87 1.24
C ARG A 31 3.16 6.51 1.13
N ASN A 32 2.42 5.45 0.90
CA ASN A 32 2.96 4.09 0.82
C ASN A 32 3.82 3.92 -0.43
N PHE A 33 3.44 4.51 -1.57
CA PHE A 33 4.28 4.57 -2.77
C PHE A 33 5.56 5.36 -2.55
N SER A 34 5.50 6.54 -1.93
CA SER A 34 6.70 7.34 -1.61
C SER A 34 7.65 6.57 -0.70
N LEU A 35 7.13 5.89 0.34
CA LEU A 35 7.94 5.06 1.24
C LEU A 35 8.54 3.86 0.52
N ARG A 36 7.76 3.21 -0.36
CA ARG A 36 8.23 2.11 -1.20
C ARG A 36 9.41 2.54 -2.08
N PHE A 37 9.32 3.72 -2.70
CA PHE A 37 10.36 4.29 -3.54
C PHE A 37 11.60 4.68 -2.73
N SER A 38 11.43 5.45 -1.65
CA SER A 38 12.55 5.85 -0.77
C SER A 38 13.25 4.66 -0.13
N LYS A 39 12.52 3.65 0.34
CA LYS A 39 13.10 2.48 1.00
C LYS A 39 13.42 1.33 0.04
N ARG A 40 13.14 1.49 -1.25
CA ARG A 40 13.30 0.46 -2.30
C ARG A 40 12.70 -0.90 -1.91
N GLN A 41 11.58 -0.88 -1.21
CA GLN A 41 10.90 -2.10 -0.74
C GLN A 41 9.74 -2.48 -1.68
N ALA A 42 9.12 -3.63 -1.44
CA ALA A 42 7.99 -4.07 -2.26
C ALA A 42 6.64 -3.60 -1.69
N CYS A 43 6.52 -3.53 -0.37
CA CYS A 43 5.35 -3.05 0.35
C CYS A 43 5.81 -2.26 1.57
N CYS A 44 5.24 -1.07 1.79
CA CYS A 44 5.47 -0.25 2.97
C CYS A 44 4.13 0.23 3.53
N GLY A 45 3.80 -0.15 4.77
CA GLY A 45 2.54 0.27 5.40
C GLY A 45 2.05 -0.70 6.48
N HIS A 46 0.74 -0.68 6.72
CA HIS A 46 0.05 -1.76 7.42
C HIS A 46 -0.48 -2.79 6.42
N PRO A 47 -0.47 -4.10 6.74
CA PRO A 47 -1.21 -5.10 5.98
C PRO A 47 -2.67 -4.67 5.85
N GLY A 48 -3.22 -4.68 4.63
CA GLY A 48 -4.58 -4.19 4.37
C GLY A 48 -4.65 -2.76 3.83
N GLN A 49 -3.58 -1.97 3.89
CA GLN A 49 -3.59 -0.60 3.37
C GLN A 49 -3.31 -0.53 1.87
N PRO A 50 -3.95 0.39 1.14
CA PRO A 50 -3.69 0.59 -0.28
C PRO A 50 -2.29 1.17 -0.51
N GLY A 51 -1.61 0.72 -1.57
CA GLY A 51 -0.20 1.05 -1.85
C GLY A 51 0.80 0.03 -1.29
N CYS A 52 0.30 -0.89 -0.46
CA CYS A 52 0.64 -2.30 -0.43
C CYS A 52 -0.52 -3.10 -1.05
#